data_AF-A0A8J3ZIB5-F1
#
_entry.id   AF-A0A8J3ZIB5-F1
#
_cell.length_a   1.000
_cell.length_b   1.000
_cell.length_c   1.000
_cell.angle_alpha   90.00
_cell.angle_beta   90.00
_cell.angle_gamma   90.00
#
_symmetry.space_group_name_H-M   'P 1'
#
loop_
_entity.id
_entity.type
_entity.pdbx_description
1 polymer ?
#
loop_
_entity_poly.entity_id
_entity_poly.type
_entity_poly.pdbx_seq_one_letter_code
_entity_poly.pdbx_strand_id
1 'polypeptide(L)'
;MATYGLDPNGLLDSGMELRGVTKSVEAALHELDGYVQKFIAANAGGAADSYRHAQQLWNNGLTKMNSSLDQGATALDNIRDTYHIADTQGASLFGGQV
;
A
#
# COMPACT_ATOMS: atom_id res chain seq x y z
N MET A 1 -26.09 -7.06 -16.79
CA MET A 1 -24.97 -6.48 -15.99
C MET A 1 -24.35 -7.62 -15.22
N ALA A 2 -23.04 -7.83 -15.32
CA ALA A 2 -22.38 -8.87 -14.53
C ALA A 2 -22.44 -8.46 -13.06
N THR A 3 -23.24 -9.17 -12.27
CA THR A 3 -23.24 -9.09 -10.80
C THR A 3 -21.96 -9.74 -10.32
N TYR A 4 -20.85 -9.01 -10.38
CA TYR A 4 -19.66 -9.37 -9.64
C TYR A 4 -20.02 -9.25 -8.17
N GLY A 5 -20.08 -10.39 -7.47
CA GLY A 5 -20.21 -10.47 -6.02
C GLY A 5 -18.94 -9.96 -5.36
N LEU A 6 -18.69 -8.66 -5.48
CA LEU A 6 -17.66 -7.95 -4.74
C LEU A 6 -18.26 -7.61 -3.38
N ASP A 7 -17.74 -8.24 -2.33
CA ASP A 7 -18.07 -7.89 -0.95
C ASP A 7 -17.35 -6.58 -0.58
N PRO A 8 -18.09 -5.47 -0.32
CA PRO A 8 -17.48 -4.20 0.08
C PRO A 8 -16.66 -4.31 1.38
N ASN A 9 -17.01 -5.24 2.26
CA ASN A 9 -16.25 -5.49 3.49
C ASN A 9 -14.93 -6.22 3.19
N GLY A 10 -14.91 -7.15 2.24
CA GLY A 10 -13.69 -7.80 1.77
C GLY A 10 -12.71 -6.83 1.09
N LEU A 11 -13.25 -5.81 0.40
CA LEU A 11 -12.45 -4.70 -0.18
C LEU A 11 -11.81 -3.83 0.91
N LEU A 12 -12.55 -3.51 1.98
CA LEU A 12 -12.03 -2.77 3.13
C LEU A 12 -10.88 -3.51 3.81
N ASP A 13 -11.06 -4.82 4.02
CA ASP A 13 -10.06 -5.67 4.68
C ASP A 13 -8.78 -5.75 3.84
N SER A 14 -8.93 -5.97 2.53
CA SER A 14 -7.81 -6.00 1.58
C SER A 14 -7.01 -4.68 1.56
N GLY A 15 -7.70 -3.53 1.62
CA GLY A 15 -7.04 -2.22 1.68
C GLY A 15 -6.29 -1.99 2.99
N MET A 16 -6.84 -2.43 4.13
CA MET A 16 -6.18 -2.35 5.43
C MET A 16 -4.98 -3.29 5.52
N GLU A 17 -5.12 -4.54 5.06
CA GLU A 17 -4.03 -5.51 4.99
C GLU A 17 -2.87 -4.99 4.14
N LEU A 18 -3.17 -4.44 2.96
CA LEU A 18 -2.17 -3.86 2.07
C LEU A 18 -1.37 -2.75 2.77
N ARG A 19 -2.07 -1.82 3.45
CA ARG A 19 -1.43 -0.76 4.24
C ARG A 19 -0.61 -1.32 5.41
N GLY A 20 -1.08 -2.39 6.05
CA GLY A 20 -0.37 -3.08 7.13
C GLY A 20 0.94 -3.74 6.68
N VAL A 21 0.91 -4.47 5.55
CA VAL A 21 2.10 -5.07 4.94
C VAL A 21 3.08 -3.98 4.51
N THR A 22 2.60 -2.88 3.92
CA THR A 22 3.43 -1.73 3.54
C THR A 22 4.25 -1.20 4.72
N LYS A 23 3.58 -0.91 5.84
CA LYS A 23 4.23 -0.43 7.06
C LYS A 23 5.25 -1.42 7.63
N SER A 24 4.96 -2.72 7.49
CA SER A 24 5.88 -3.78 7.95
C SER A 24 7.16 -3.81 7.11
N VAL A 25 7.04 -3.61 5.79
CA VAL A 25 8.19 -3.50 4.87
C VAL A 25 9.00 -2.23 5.18
N GLU A 26 8.35 -1.09 5.39
CA GLU A 26 9.02 0.15 5.79
C GLU A 26 9.81 -0.01 7.09
N ALA A 27 9.22 -0.64 8.10
CA ALA A 27 9.88 -0.88 9.39
C ALA A 27 11.12 -1.79 9.24
N ALA A 28 11.00 -2.89 8.48
CA ALA A 28 12.11 -3.81 8.24
C ALA A 28 13.27 -3.13 7.48
N LEU A 29 12.95 -2.26 6.51
CA LEU A 29 13.96 -1.49 5.78
C LEU A 29 14.62 -0.45 6.70
N HIS A 30 13.85 0.26 7.53
CA HIS A 30 14.42 1.20 8.48
C HIS A 30 15.36 0.52 9.49
N GLU A 31 15.03 -0.71 9.92
CA GLU A 31 15.93 -1.50 10.77
C GLU A 31 17.22 -1.88 10.02
N LEU A 32 17.09 -2.35 8.79
CA LEU A 32 18.23 -2.69 7.94
C LEU A 32 19.10 -1.47 7.65
N ASP A 33 18.52 -0.27 7.53
CA ASP A 33 19.24 1.00 7.37
C ASP A 33 20.18 1.24 8.57
N GLY A 34 19.66 1.02 9.78
CA GLY A 34 20.44 1.14 11.00
C GLY A 34 21.64 0.19 11.05
N TYR A 35 21.51 -1.04 10.55
CA TYR A 35 22.63 -1.97 10.45
C TYR A 35 23.65 -1.54 9.38
N VAL A 36 23.18 -1.10 8.21
CA VAL A 36 24.04 -0.64 7.11
C VAL A 36 24.82 0.61 7.51
N GLN A 37 24.20 1.57 8.19
CA GLN A 37 24.90 2.77 8.66
C GLN A 37 26.01 2.44 9.66
N LYS A 38 25.78 1.49 10.59
CA LYS A 38 26.83 1.01 11.50
C LYS A 38 27.98 0.35 10.73
N PHE A 39 27.67 -0.46 9.72
CA PHE A 39 28.68 -1.07 8.86
C PHE A 39 29.50 -0.03 8.10
N ILE A 40 28.85 0.94 7.46
CA ILE A 40 29.52 2.03 6.73
C ILE A 40 30.38 2.88 7.67
N ALA A 41 29.92 3.17 8.89
CA ALA A 41 30.69 3.95 9.86
C ALA A 41 31.95 3.19 10.34
N ALA A 42 31.87 1.86 10.43
CA ALA A 42 32.98 1.02 10.86
C ALA A 42 33.96 0.62 9.74
N ASN A 43 33.61 0.83 8.46
CA ASN A 43 34.38 0.36 7.31
C ASN A 43 34.67 1.50 6.33
N ALA A 44 35.91 1.59 5.84
CA ALA A 44 36.30 2.53 4.79
C ALA A 44 36.61 1.79 3.47
N GLY A 45 36.43 2.48 2.34
CA GLY A 45 36.73 1.96 0.99
C GLY A 45 35.52 1.42 0.22
N GLY A 46 35.77 0.72 -0.89
CA GLY A 46 34.75 0.41 -1.91
C GLY A 46 33.55 -0.42 -1.44
N ALA A 47 33.65 -1.13 -0.32
CA ALA A 47 32.52 -1.82 0.30
C ALA A 47 31.49 -0.82 0.85
N ALA A 48 31.95 0.23 1.55
CA ALA A 48 31.07 1.28 2.07
C ALA A 48 30.36 2.05 0.95
N ASP A 49 31.06 2.31 -0.16
CA ASP A 49 30.47 2.99 -1.32
C ASP A 49 29.43 2.13 -2.04
N SER A 50 29.69 0.82 -2.17
CA SER A 50 28.71 -0.14 -2.71
C SER A 50 27.44 -0.17 -1.86
N TYR A 51 27.57 -0.18 -0.53
CA TYR A 51 26.42 -0.14 0.38
C TYR A 51 25.65 1.17 0.31
N ARG A 52 26.33 2.33 0.22
CA ARG A 52 25.66 3.62 0.01
C ARG A 52 24.85 3.64 -1.29
N HIS A 53 25.39 3.08 -2.36
CA HIS A 53 24.67 3.00 -3.64
C HIS A 53 23.46 2.07 -3.56
N ALA A 54 23.61 0.90 -2.93
CA ALA A 54 22.50 -0.02 -2.69
C ALA A 54 21.39 0.63 -1.83
N GLN A 55 21.77 1.35 -0.77
CA GLN A 55 20.88 2.10 0.10
C GLN A 55 20.12 3.19 -0.68
N GLN A 56 20.76 3.91 -1.59
CA GLN A 56 20.05 4.86 -2.45
C GLN A 56 19.04 4.17 -3.37
N LEU A 57 19.43 3.05 -3.98
CA LEU A 57 18.56 2.31 -4.89
C LEU A 57 17.31 1.77 -4.18
N TRP A 58 17.50 1.22 -2.98
CA TRP A 58 16.40 0.70 -2.17
C TRP A 58 15.40 1.79 -1.76
N ASN A 59 15.88 3.03 -1.56
CA ASN A 59 15.10 4.11 -0.94
C ASN A 59 14.16 4.66 -1.99
N ASN A 60 14.70 4.78 -3.20
CA ASN A 60 13.92 5.04 -4.40
C ASN A 60 12.90 3.91 -4.67
N GLY A 61 13.28 2.65 -4.50
CA GLY A 61 12.39 1.50 -4.63
C GLY A 61 11.22 1.56 -3.64
N LEU A 62 11.52 1.82 -2.36
CA LEU A 62 10.53 1.95 -1.29
C LEU A 62 9.58 3.11 -1.53
N THR A 63 10.10 4.27 -1.95
CA THR A 63 9.29 5.43 -2.30
C THR A 63 8.30 5.12 -3.43
N LYS A 64 8.75 4.41 -4.47
CA LYS A 64 7.88 3.98 -5.57
C LYS A 64 6.83 2.99 -5.09
N MET A 65 7.23 2.00 -4.28
CA MET A 65 6.33 1.01 -3.71
C MET A 65 5.23 1.68 -2.89
N ASN A 66 5.58 2.58 -1.98
CA ASN A 66 4.62 3.34 -1.17
C ASN A 66 3.65 4.14 -2.04
N SER A 67 4.15 4.82 -3.08
CA SER A 67 3.28 5.57 -4.00
C SER A 67 2.30 4.65 -4.74
N SER A 68 2.75 3.49 -5.22
CA SER A 68 1.89 2.53 -5.90
C SER A 68 0.84 1.91 -4.98
N LEU A 69 1.19 1.66 -3.72
CA LEU A 69 0.28 1.09 -2.72
C LEU A 69 -0.76 2.11 -2.29
N ASP A 70 -0.39 3.39 -2.16
CA ASP A 70 -1.32 4.49 -1.88
C ASP A 70 -2.31 4.72 -3.03
N GLN A 71 -1.82 4.66 -4.28
CA GLN A 71 -2.68 4.68 -5.47
C GLN A 71 -3.65 3.50 -5.50
N GLY A 72 -3.17 2.29 -5.20
CA GLY A 72 -4.00 1.09 -5.12
C GLY A 72 -5.07 1.19 -4.05
N ALA A 73 -4.72 1.66 -2.85
CA ALA A 73 -5.66 1.86 -1.76
C ALA A 73 -6.73 2.91 -2.13
N THR A 74 -6.33 4.02 -2.77
CA THR A 74 -7.26 5.04 -3.26
C THR A 74 -8.22 4.47 -4.31
N ALA A 75 -7.73 3.61 -5.21
CA ALA A 75 -8.57 2.94 -6.20
C ALA A 75 -9.60 2.00 -5.54
N LEU A 76 -9.20 1.26 -4.49
CA LEU A 76 -10.11 0.41 -3.71
C LEU A 76 -11.19 1.23 -2.99
N ASP A 77 -10.80 2.36 -2.39
CA ASP A 77 -11.74 3.29 -1.74
C ASP A 77 -12.77 3.84 -2.75
N ASN A 78 -12.32 4.24 -3.96
CA ASN A 78 -13.21 4.71 -5.03
C ASN A 78 -14.18 3.63 -5.54
N ILE A 79 -13.70 2.39 -5.67
CA ILE A 79 -14.54 1.25 -6.06
C ILE A 79 -15.63 1.05 -5.01
N ARG A 80 -15.26 1.03 -3.72
CA ARG A 80 -16.19 0.89 -2.59
C ARG A 80 -17.26 1.98 -2.61
N ASP A 81 -16.86 3.24 -2.77
CA ASP A 81 -17.81 4.37 -2.77
C ASP A 81 -18.78 4.27 -3.95
N THR A 82 -18.30 3.83 -5.12
CA THR A 82 -19.14 3.57 -6.29
C THR A 82 -20.17 2.47 -6.00
N TYR A 83 -19.76 1.38 -5.33
CA TYR A 83 -20.67 0.31 -4.93
C TYR A 83 -21.72 0.79 -3.92
N HIS A 84 -21.35 1.58 -2.91
CA HIS A 84 -22.30 2.14 -1.95
C HIS A 84 -23.32 3.09 -2.62
N ILE A 85 -22.87 3.92 -3.56
CA ILE A 85 -23.76 4.80 -4.33
C ILE A 85 -24.73 3.98 -5.17
N ALA A 86 -24.25 2.94 -5.85
CA ALA A 86 -25.11 2.06 -6.65
C ALA A 86 -26.13 1.30 -5.80
N ASP A 87 -25.72 0.81 -4.63
CA ASP A 87 -26.59 0.09 -3.70
C ASP A 87 -27.66 1.00 -3.09
N THR A 88 -27.30 2.21 -2.67
CA THR A 88 -28.26 3.20 -2.14
C THR A 88 -29.24 3.70 -3.20
N GLN A 89 -28.79 3.91 -4.44
CA GLN A 89 -29.69 4.22 -5.57
C GLN A 89 -30.62 3.05 -5.89
N GLY A 90 -30.10 1.81 -5.90
CA GLY A 90 -30.88 0.60 -6.08
C GLY A 90 -31.94 0.44 -4.99
N ALA A 91 -31.57 0.58 -3.72
CA ALA A 91 -32.49 0.52 -2.58
C ALA A 91 -33.57 1.62 -2.65
N SER A 92 -33.21 2.84 -3.08
CA SER A 92 -34.18 3.93 -3.29
C SER A 92 -35.21 3.62 -4.39
N LEU A 93 -34.83 2.84 -5.41
CA LEU A 93 -35.75 2.44 -6.48
C LEU A 93 -36.78 1.39 -6.00
N PHE A 94 -36.42 0.57 -5.01
CA PHE A 94 -37.32 -0.44 -4.43
C PHE A 94 -38.03 0.00 -3.14
N GLY A 95 -37.52 1.01 -2.44
CA GLY A 95 -38.12 1.56 -1.20
C GLY A 95 -39.24 2.57 -1.43
N GLY A 96 -39.47 3.01 -2.68
CA GLY A 96 -40.56 3.91 -3.06
C GLY A 96 -41.88 3.22 -3.45
N GLN A 97 -41.94 1.88 -3.37
CA GLN A 97 -43.14 1.08 -3.64
C GLN A 97 -43.48 0.19 -2.44
N VAL A 98 -43.79 0.79 -1.30
CA VAL A 98 -44.65 0.22 -0.24
C VAL A 98 -45.56 1.30 0.31
#